data_AF-K1SI48-F1
#
_entry.id   AF-K1SI48-F1
#
_cell.length_a   1.000
_cell.length_b   1.000
_cell.length_c   1.000
_cell.angle_alpha   90.00
_cell.angle_beta   90.00
_cell.angle_gamma   90.00
#
_symmetry.space_group_name_H-M   'P 1'
#
loop_
_entity.id
_entity.type
_entity.pdbx_description
1 polymer ?
#
loop_
_entity_poly.entity_id
_entity_poly.type
_entity_poly.pdbx_seq_one_letter_code
_entity_poly.pdbx_strand_id
1 'polypeptide(L)'
;RTTTVTYKGEPVQFLNELEWIEGKIWANVYTSDRIAIIDPRTGVVEGVVDLSGLLPEEEITPSTDVLNGIAYDPATKRIFVTGKNWSKLFEIEIIRK
;
A
#
# COMPACT_ATOMS: atom_id res chain seq x y z
N ARG A 1 3.05 21.31 -7.02
CA ARG A 1 1.82 21.48 -6.19
C ARG A 1 1.83 20.36 -5.17
N THR A 2 1.57 20.66 -3.90
CA THR A 2 1.37 19.66 -2.85
C THR A 2 -0.12 19.53 -2.56
N THR A 3 -0.54 18.39 -2.02
CA THR A 3 -1.92 18.17 -1.55
C THR A 3 -1.89 17.44 -0.22
N THR A 4 -2.81 17.77 0.68
CA THR A 4 -2.99 17.00 1.92
C THR A 4 -3.84 15.78 1.61
N VAL A 5 -3.41 14.62 2.08
CA VAL A 5 -4.20 13.39 1.97
C VAL A 5 -5.11 13.27 3.19
N THR A 6 -6.38 12.96 2.98
CA THR A 6 -7.38 12.81 4.05
C THR A 6 -8.15 11.51 3.93
N TYR A 7 -8.44 10.89 5.08
CA TYR A 7 -9.32 9.73 5.18
C TYR A 7 -10.43 10.04 6.17
N LYS A 8 -11.69 10.00 5.70
CA LYS A 8 -12.87 10.38 6.49
C LYS A 8 -12.78 11.79 7.11
N GLY A 9 -12.17 12.73 6.39
CA GLY A 9 -12.00 14.11 6.82
C GLY A 9 -10.74 14.40 7.66
N GLU A 10 -10.05 13.36 8.11
CA GLU A 10 -8.84 13.49 8.93
C GLU A 10 -7.57 13.33 8.09
N PRO A 11 -6.50 14.12 8.34
CA PRO A 11 -5.23 13.95 7.63
C PRO A 11 -4.61 12.57 7.83
N VAL A 12 -4.14 11.95 6.75
CA VAL A 12 -3.36 10.72 6.82
C VAL A 12 -1.89 11.08 6.94
N GLN A 13 -1.24 10.59 7.99
CA GLN A 13 0.19 10.77 8.21
C GLN A 13 0.98 9.53 7.78
N PHE A 14 2.30 9.69 7.69
CA PHE A 14 3.22 8.57 7.45
C PHE A 14 3.00 7.83 6.12
N LEU A 15 2.43 8.52 5.12
CA LEU A 15 2.44 8.03 3.74
C LEU A 15 3.88 7.89 3.29
N ASN A 16 4.24 6.70 2.83
CA ASN A 16 5.58 6.41 2.35
C ASN A 16 5.54 6.08 0.86
N GLU A 17 6.06 4.92 0.48
CA GLU A 17 6.13 4.44 -0.90
C GLU A 17 4.81 4.63 -1.67
N LEU A 18 4.92 4.98 -2.96
CA LEU A 18 3.82 5.37 -3.84
C LEU A 18 3.86 4.59 -5.14
N GLU A 19 2.70 4.17 -5.63
CA GLU A 19 2.54 3.58 -6.96
C GLU A 19 1.30 4.14 -7.67
N TRP A 20 1.37 4.35 -8.98
CA TRP A 20 0.25 4.80 -9.80
C TRP A 20 -0.48 3.61 -10.42
N ILE A 21 -1.69 3.34 -9.94
CA ILE A 21 -2.48 2.17 -10.36
C ILE A 21 -3.84 2.66 -10.86
N GLU A 22 -4.09 2.46 -12.16
CA GLU A 22 -5.40 2.71 -12.80
C GLU A 22 -5.99 4.10 -12.47
N GLY A 23 -5.15 5.15 -12.48
CA GLY A 23 -5.58 6.53 -12.24
C GLY A 23 -5.68 6.95 -10.76
N LYS A 24 -5.22 6.09 -9.84
CA LYS A 24 -5.16 6.35 -8.40
C LYS A 24 -3.72 6.28 -7.91
N ILE A 25 -3.44 7.00 -6.84
CA ILE A 25 -2.17 6.86 -6.11
C ILE A 25 -2.41 5.85 -5.00
N TRP A 26 -1.61 4.80 -4.97
CA TRP A 26 -1.56 3.83 -3.89
C TRP A 26 -0.37 4.19 -3.01
N ALA A 27 -0.56 4.20 -1.70
CA ALA A 27 0.49 4.61 -0.78
C ALA A 27 0.54 3.69 0.44
N ASN A 28 1.71 3.15 0.77
CA ASN A 28 1.92 2.50 2.06
C ASN A 28 1.74 3.52 3.20
N VAL A 29 1.09 3.10 4.28
CA VAL A 29 1.06 3.85 5.55
C VAL A 29 2.11 3.24 6.48
N TYR A 30 3.22 3.94 6.68
CA TYR A 30 4.39 3.43 7.41
C TYR A 30 4.03 2.99 8.84
N THR A 31 4.70 1.93 9.31
CA THR A 31 4.39 1.18 10.55
C THR A 31 3.00 0.53 10.59
N SER A 32 2.35 0.32 9.44
CA SER A 32 1.10 -0.43 9.34
C SER A 32 1.08 -1.35 8.12
N ASP A 33 0.21 -2.36 8.14
CA ASP A 33 -0.02 -3.26 7.01
C ASP A 33 -1.12 -2.74 6.06
N ARG A 34 -1.21 -1.42 5.91
CA ARG A 34 -2.28 -0.78 5.12
C ARG A 34 -1.72 0.00 3.93
N ILE A 35 -2.47 -0.05 2.84
CA ILE A 35 -2.25 0.79 1.65
C ILE A 35 -3.49 1.68 1.47
N ALA A 36 -3.26 2.99 1.35
CA ALA A 36 -4.30 3.96 1.03
C ALA A 36 -4.43 4.09 -0.49
N ILE A 37 -5.67 4.02 -1.00
CA ILE A 37 -6.01 4.33 -2.39
C ILE A 37 -6.51 5.77 -2.44
N ILE A 38 -5.75 6.64 -3.07
CA ILE A 38 -5.92 8.10 -3.02
C ILE A 38 -6.35 8.62 -4.38
N ASP A 39 -7.37 9.46 -4.41
CA ASP A 39 -7.68 10.28 -5.58
C ASP A 39 -6.63 11.40 -5.72
N PRO A 40 -5.79 11.39 -6.79
CA PRO A 40 -4.73 12.38 -6.97
C PRO A 40 -5.27 13.81 -7.17
N ARG A 41 -6.55 13.98 -7.53
CA ARG A 41 -7.15 15.29 -7.78
C ARG A 41 -7.56 16.00 -6.51
N THR A 42 -7.99 15.23 -5.50
CA THR A 42 -8.59 15.74 -4.27
C THR A 42 -7.75 15.46 -3.03
N GLY A 43 -6.87 14.45 -3.07
CA GLY A 43 -6.17 13.92 -1.90
C GLY A 43 -7.06 13.06 -0.99
N VAL A 44 -8.31 12.78 -1.37
CA VAL A 44 -9.20 11.95 -0.55
C VAL A 44 -8.85 10.48 -0.73
N VAL A 45 -8.73 9.75 0.37
CA VAL A 45 -8.63 8.29 0.38
C VAL A 45 -9.99 7.69 0.06
N GLU A 46 -10.08 7.01 -1.08
CA GLU A 46 -11.29 6.34 -1.57
C GLU A 46 -11.38 4.88 -1.12
N GLY A 47 -10.28 4.29 -0.68
CA GLY A 47 -10.23 2.92 -0.21
C GLY A 47 -8.98 2.64 0.62
N VAL A 48 -9.06 1.61 1.45
CA VAL A 48 -7.93 1.10 2.22
C VAL A 48 -7.81 -0.38 1.95
N VAL A 49 -6.64 -0.81 1.47
CA VAL A 49 -6.29 -2.22 1.38
C VAL A 49 -5.66 -2.62 2.71
N ASP A 50 -6.22 -3.65 3.33
CA ASP A 50 -5.70 -4.25 4.55
C ASP A 50 -4.93 -5.52 4.18
N LEU A 51 -3.62 -5.50 4.43
CA LEU A 51 -2.70 -6.62 4.19
C LEU A 51 -2.22 -7.27 5.50
N SER A 52 -2.94 -7.04 6.60
CA SER A 52 -2.62 -7.67 7.88
C SER A 52 -2.56 -9.19 7.72
N GLY A 53 -1.45 -9.80 8.15
CA GLY A 53 -1.22 -11.24 8.04
C GLY A 53 -0.80 -11.74 6.65
N LEU A 54 -0.47 -10.84 5.71
CA LEU A 54 0.04 -11.23 4.39
C LEU A 54 1.39 -11.98 4.49
N LEU A 55 2.32 -11.48 5.30
CA LEU A 55 3.58 -12.17 5.57
C LEU A 55 3.33 -13.26 6.63
N PRO A 56 3.54 -14.55 6.32
CA PRO A 56 3.39 -15.63 7.30
C PRO A 56 4.35 -15.47 8.48
N GLU A 57 3.94 -15.90 9.66
CA GLU A 57 4.71 -15.73 10.90
C GLU A 57 6.09 -16.43 10.81
N GLU A 58 6.17 -17.55 10.10
CA GLU A 58 7.40 -18.31 9.87
C GLU A 58 8.43 -17.57 8.99
N GLU A 59 8.02 -16.56 8.22
CA GLU A 59 8.90 -15.73 7.40
C GLU A 59 9.36 -14.46 8.16
N ILE A 60 8.87 -14.24 9.39
CA ILE A 60 9.27 -13.11 10.23
C ILE A 60 10.56 -13.46 10.97
N THR A 61 11.59 -12.67 10.69
CA THR A 61 12.93 -12.77 11.30
C THR A 61 13.25 -11.51 12.10
N PRO A 62 14.27 -11.50 12.97
CA PRO A 62 14.70 -10.28 13.65
C PRO A 62 15.11 -9.12 12.72
N SER A 63 15.43 -9.42 11.45
CA SER A 63 15.74 -8.41 10.42
C SER A 63 14.53 -7.95 9.61
N THR A 64 13.41 -8.67 9.68
CA THR A 64 12.17 -8.32 8.96
C THR A 64 11.66 -6.98 9.48
N ASP A 65 11.29 -6.10 8.55
CA ASP A 65 10.79 -4.75 8.85
C ASP A 65 9.43 -4.55 8.14
N VAL A 66 8.94 -3.33 8.11
CA VAL A 66 7.56 -3.00 7.71
C VAL A 66 7.24 -3.28 6.24
N LEU A 67 5.94 -3.46 5.97
CA LEU A 67 5.35 -3.37 4.64
C LEU A 67 5.82 -2.08 3.93
N ASN A 68 6.39 -2.24 2.74
CA ASN A 68 6.88 -1.16 1.92
C ASN A 68 7.24 -1.67 0.51
N GLY A 69 6.70 -1.04 -0.52
CA GLY A 69 6.95 -1.42 -1.90
C GLY A 69 5.69 -1.99 -2.53
N ILE A 70 5.23 -1.31 -3.56
CA ILE A 70 4.08 -1.61 -4.37
C ILE A 70 4.57 -1.51 -5.82
N ALA A 71 4.19 -2.46 -6.66
CA ALA A 71 4.48 -2.39 -8.08
C ALA A 71 3.25 -2.80 -8.88
N TYR A 72 3.05 -2.15 -10.03
CA TYR A 72 1.94 -2.45 -10.92
C TYR A 72 2.39 -2.79 -12.33
N ASP A 73 1.92 -3.91 -12.86
CA ASP A 73 2.08 -4.29 -14.26
C ASP A 73 0.80 -3.91 -15.03
N PRO A 74 0.79 -2.81 -15.81
CA PRO A 74 -0.41 -2.36 -16.51
C PRO A 74 -0.80 -3.27 -17.69
N ALA A 75 0.12 -4.07 -18.22
CA ALA A 75 -0.17 -4.96 -19.35
C ALA A 75 -1.01 -6.17 -18.91
N THR A 76 -0.74 -6.68 -17.72
CA THR A 76 -1.42 -7.86 -17.16
C THR A 76 -2.34 -7.53 -15.99
N LYS A 77 -2.34 -6.27 -15.53
CA LYS A 77 -3.07 -5.75 -14.37
C LYS A 77 -2.72 -6.42 -13.04
N ARG A 78 -1.49 -6.92 -12.91
CA ARG A 78 -1.00 -7.56 -11.69
C ARG A 78 -0.43 -6.52 -10.73
N ILE A 79 -0.73 -6.70 -9.45
CA ILE A 79 -0.22 -5.85 -8.37
C ILE A 79 0.73 -6.70 -7.52
N PHE A 80 1.91 -6.17 -7.26
CA PHE A 80 2.89 -6.80 -6.41
C PHE A 80 3.15 -5.97 -5.17
N VAL A 81 3.36 -6.64 -4.04
CA VAL A 81 3.70 -6.00 -2.76
C VAL A 81 4.81 -6.75 -2.05
N THR A 82 5.60 -6.03 -1.27
CA THR A 82 6.66 -6.59 -0.43
C THR A 82 6.89 -5.66 0.78
N GLY A 83 7.99 -5.89 1.50
CA GLY A 83 8.40 -5.06 2.62
C GLY A 83 9.91 -5.00 2.77
N LYS A 84 10.34 -4.12 3.68
CA LYS A 84 11.75 -3.95 3.98
C LYS A 84 12.28 -5.24 4.62
N ASN A 85 13.33 -5.81 4.02
CA ASN A 85 13.92 -7.09 4.42
C ASN A 85 12.94 -8.27 4.45
N TRP A 86 11.89 -8.24 3.62
CA TRP A 86 11.06 -9.43 3.43
C TRP A 86 11.78 -10.43 2.54
N SER A 87 11.68 -11.71 2.89
CA SER A 87 12.17 -12.83 2.07
C SER A 87 11.27 -13.13 0.87
N LYS A 88 10.10 -12.48 0.77
CA LYS A 88 9.04 -12.73 -0.20
C LYS A 88 8.58 -11.47 -0.91
N LEU A 89 8.09 -11.68 -2.13
CA LEU A 89 7.28 -10.76 -2.90
C LEU A 89 5.98 -11.46 -3.25
N PHE A 90 4.86 -10.77 -3.09
CA PHE A 90 3.53 -11.31 -3.31
C PHE A 90 2.90 -10.65 -4.51
N GLU A 91 2.27 -11.44 -5.38
CA GLU A 91 1.23 -10.97 -6.29
C GLU A 91 -0.10 -11.00 -5.53
N ILE A 92 -0.88 -9.92 -5.58
CA ILE A 92 -2.15 -9.81 -4.83
C ILE A 92 -3.32 -9.42 -5.74
N GLU A 93 -4.51 -9.87 -5.35
CA GLU A 93 -5.78 -9.42 -5.92
C GLU A 93 -6.62 -8.73 -4.84
N ILE A 94 -7.26 -7.61 -5.20
CA ILE A 94 -8.10 -6.87 -4.25
C ILE A 94 -9.55 -7.29 -4.37
N ILE A 95 -10.10 -7.80 -3.27
CA ILE A 95 -11.52 -8.14 -3.13
C ILE A 95 -12.20 -7.03 -2.34
N ARG A 96 -13.20 -6.38 -2.93
CA ARG A 96 -14.05 -5.43 -2.19
C ARG A 96 -14.99 -6.21 -1.25
N LYS A 97 -15.04 -5.75 0.00
CA LYS A 97 -16.04 -6.16 0.99
C LYS A 97 -17.16 -5.15 1.07
#